data_AF-A0A7W1W9E3-F1
#
_entry.id   AF-A0A7W1W9E3-F1
#
_cell.length_a   1.000
_cell.length_b   1.000
_cell.length_c   1.000
_cell.angle_alpha   90.00
_cell.angle_beta   90.00
_cell.angle_gamma   90.00
#
_symmetry.space_group_name_H-M   'P 1'
#
loop_
_entity.id
_entity.type
_entity.pdbx_description
1 polymer ?
#
loop_
_entity_poly.entity_id
_entity_poly.type
_entity_poly.pdbx_seq_one_letter_code
_entity_poly.pdbx_strand_id
1 'polypeptide(L)'
;MKKLSREFYTRADTLQIAQDLLGKTLVIPNADGARVSGMIVETEAYLGIEDKAAHSYGNRRTKRTETMFATGGTVYIFFIYGMYFQFNVVVGEKDVPHAVLIRAVEPIENIELMRERRGAMKDT
;
A
#
# COMPACT_ATOMS: atom_id res chain seq x y z
N MET A 1 -0.04 10.48 16.32
CA MET A 1 -0.73 9.39 15.59
C MET A 1 -0.22 8.05 16.12
N LYS A 2 -1.10 7.12 16.48
CA LYS A 2 -0.70 5.78 16.93
C LYS A 2 -0.50 4.88 15.71
N LYS A 3 0.66 4.22 15.60
CA LYS A 3 0.92 3.26 14.53
C LYS A 3 -0.08 2.10 14.63
N LEU A 4 -0.67 1.72 13.49
CA LEU A 4 -1.49 0.52 13.40
C LEU A 4 -0.62 -0.70 13.71
N SER A 5 -1.13 -1.58 14.56
CA SER A 5 -0.45 -2.81 14.93
C SER A 5 -0.57 -3.85 13.80
N ARG A 6 0.21 -4.93 13.87
CA ARG A 6 0.22 -5.95 12.81
C ARG A 6 -1.12 -6.68 12.73
N GLU A 7 -1.82 -6.80 13.86
CA GLU A 7 -3.15 -7.42 14.00
C GLU A 7 -4.20 -6.73 13.11
N PHE A 8 -4.04 -5.44 12.81
CA PHE A 8 -4.91 -4.74 11.86
C PHE A 8 -4.85 -5.37 10.46
N TYR A 9 -3.65 -5.76 10.02
CA TYR A 9 -3.40 -6.24 8.67
C TYR A 9 -3.55 -7.76 8.51
N THR A 10 -3.52 -8.53 9.61
CA THR A 10 -3.63 -9.99 9.58
C THR A 10 -5.07 -10.49 9.75
N ARG A 11 -6.08 -9.61 9.66
CA ARG A 11 -7.49 -10.02 9.66
C ARG A 11 -7.83 -10.75 8.36
N ALA A 12 -8.79 -11.66 8.41
CA ALA A 12 -9.17 -12.47 7.25
C ALA A 12 -9.87 -11.68 6.14
N ASP A 13 -10.65 -10.66 6.51
CA ASP A 13 -11.45 -9.89 5.54
C ASP A 13 -10.63 -8.78 4.87
N THR A 14 -10.17 -9.05 3.66
CA THR A 14 -9.38 -8.12 2.84
C THR A 14 -10.19 -6.88 2.41
N LEU A 15 -11.48 -7.03 2.12
CA LEU A 15 -12.32 -5.91 1.71
C LEU A 15 -12.55 -4.96 2.88
N GLN A 16 -12.83 -5.51 4.07
CA GLN A 16 -12.97 -4.70 5.28
C GLN A 16 -11.65 -3.99 5.62
N ILE A 17 -10.50 -4.66 5.48
CA ILE A 17 -9.20 -3.98 5.68
C ILE A 17 -9.01 -2.83 4.69
N ALA A 18 -9.33 -3.02 3.41
CA ALA A 18 -9.20 -1.98 2.40
C ALA A 18 -10.07 -0.75 2.70
N GLN A 19 -11.30 -0.98 3.19
CA GLN A 19 -12.21 0.07 3.63
C GLN A 19 -11.71 0.75 4.92
N ASP A 20 -11.26 -0.02 5.89
CA ASP A 20 -10.77 0.50 7.18
C ASP A 20 -9.46 1.28 7.04
N LEU A 21 -8.72 1.09 5.95
CA LEU A 21 -7.55 1.90 5.61
C LEU A 21 -7.93 3.31 5.18
N LEU A 22 -9.14 3.53 4.66
CA LEU A 22 -9.64 4.86 4.35
C LEU A 22 -9.70 5.71 5.64
N GLY A 23 -9.23 6.95 5.55
CA GLY A 23 -9.12 7.84 6.71
C GLY A 23 -7.91 7.57 7.61
N LYS A 24 -7.09 6.54 7.35
CA LYS A 24 -5.82 6.33 8.07
C LYS A 24 -4.71 7.16 7.43
N THR A 25 -3.74 7.57 8.24
CA THR A 25 -2.61 8.37 7.76
C THR A 25 -1.43 7.49 7.39
N LEU A 26 -0.96 7.59 6.15
CA LEU A 26 0.33 7.09 5.72
C LEU A 26 1.40 8.11 6.14
N VAL A 27 2.39 7.66 6.91
CA VAL A 27 3.43 8.53 7.47
C VAL A 27 4.80 8.00 7.05
N ILE A 28 5.61 8.88 6.45
CA ILE A 28 6.98 8.63 6.05
C ILE A 28 7.89 9.52 6.90
N PRO A 29 8.61 8.97 7.89
CA PRO A 29 9.58 9.74 8.66
C PRO A 29 10.83 10.05 7.82
N ASN A 30 11.41 11.23 8.02
CA ASN A 30 12.73 11.61 7.53
C ASN A 30 13.78 11.43 8.65
N ALA A 31 15.05 11.34 8.27
CA ALA A 31 16.17 11.12 9.20
C ALA A 31 16.43 12.28 10.16
N ASP A 32 16.00 13.49 9.81
CA ASP A 32 16.12 14.73 10.60
C ASP A 32 14.97 14.93 11.61
N GLY A 33 14.05 13.97 11.70
CA GLY A 33 12.85 14.06 12.55
C GLY A 33 11.66 14.75 11.88
N ALA A 34 11.80 15.27 10.65
CA ALA A 34 10.65 15.71 9.86
C ALA A 34 9.83 14.49 9.37
N ARG A 35 8.61 14.72 8.91
CA ARG A 35 7.74 13.65 8.36
C ARG A 35 6.89 14.14 7.21
N VAL A 36 6.68 13.30 6.22
CA VAL A 36 5.72 13.53 5.13
C VAL A 36 4.52 12.64 5.40
N SER A 37 3.31 13.17 5.34
CA SER A 37 2.12 12.37 5.61
C SER A 37 0.90 12.78 4.81
N GLY A 38 0.04 11.79 4.52
CA GLY A 38 -1.24 12.00 3.87
C GLY A 38 -2.28 10.99 4.33
N MET A 39 -3.54 11.40 4.35
CA MET A 39 -4.67 10.53 4.67
C MET A 39 -5.02 9.68 3.46
N ILE A 40 -5.16 8.38 3.63
CA ILE A 40 -5.56 7.47 2.57
C ILE A 40 -7.03 7.74 2.23
N VAL A 41 -7.29 8.09 0.97
CA VAL A 41 -8.64 8.42 0.46
C VAL A 41 -9.12 7.49 -0.65
N GLU A 42 -8.21 6.67 -1.21
CA GLU A 42 -8.56 5.68 -2.23
C GLU A 42 -7.70 4.43 -2.06
N THR A 43 -8.36 3.27 -2.04
CA THR A 43 -7.74 1.95 -1.94
C THR A 43 -8.33 0.99 -2.96
N GLU A 44 -7.58 -0.04 -3.33
CA GLU A 44 -8.05 -1.14 -4.18
C GLU A 44 -7.60 -2.47 -3.59
N ALA A 45 -8.53 -3.41 -3.44
CA ALA A 45 -8.28 -4.72 -2.87
C ALA A 45 -8.03 -5.76 -3.97
N TYR A 46 -7.00 -6.59 -3.78
CA TYR A 46 -6.68 -7.72 -4.65
C TYR A 46 -6.84 -9.04 -3.87
N LEU A 47 -7.72 -9.92 -4.35
CA LEU A 47 -8.11 -11.18 -3.67
C LEU A 47 -7.25 -12.38 -4.11
N GLY A 48 -5.97 -12.11 -4.36
CA GLY A 48 -4.96 -13.15 -4.45
C GLY A 48 -5.13 -14.15 -5.59
N ILE A 49 -5.45 -15.40 -5.24
CA ILE A 49 -5.42 -16.56 -6.15
C ILE A 49 -6.62 -16.55 -7.11
N GLU A 50 -7.77 -16.08 -6.64
CA GLU A 50 -9.04 -16.12 -7.38
C GLU A 50 -9.24 -14.88 -8.26
N ASP A 51 -8.55 -13.79 -7.93
CA ASP A 51 -8.68 -12.50 -8.60
C ASP A 51 -7.81 -12.43 -9.86
N LYS A 52 -8.46 -12.38 -11.04
CA LYS A 52 -7.79 -12.28 -12.34
C LYS A 52 -6.97 -11.00 -12.54
N ALA A 53 -7.26 -9.94 -11.79
CA ALA A 53 -6.50 -8.70 -11.84
C ALA A 53 -5.24 -8.74 -10.96
N ALA A 54 -5.17 -9.68 -10.00
CA ALA A 54 -4.05 -9.78 -9.09
C ALA A 54 -2.81 -10.40 -9.76
N HIS A 55 -1.63 -9.90 -9.38
CA HIS A 55 -0.36 -10.47 -9.85
C HIS A 55 -0.16 -11.94 -9.42
N SER A 56 -0.82 -12.36 -8.35
CA SER A 56 -0.82 -13.71 -7.78
C SER A 56 -1.91 -14.63 -8.35
N TYR A 57 -2.70 -14.17 -9.33
CA TYR A 57 -3.78 -14.96 -9.93
C TYR A 57 -3.31 -16.36 -10.32
N GLY A 58 -4.12 -17.37 -10.01
CA GLY A 58 -3.78 -18.77 -10.27
C GLY A 58 -2.58 -19.25 -9.46
N ASN A 59 -2.40 -18.69 -8.25
CA ASN A 59 -1.31 -19.01 -7.33
C ASN A 59 0.09 -18.75 -7.92
N ARG A 60 0.23 -17.70 -8.74
CA ARG A 60 1.47 -17.40 -9.44
C ARG A 60 2.55 -16.84 -8.50
N ARG A 61 3.56 -17.67 -8.22
CA ARG A 61 4.78 -17.28 -7.49
C ARG A 61 5.93 -17.00 -8.45
N THR A 62 6.51 -15.82 -8.33
CA THR A 62 7.70 -15.36 -9.05
C THR A 62 8.58 -14.59 -8.08
N LYS A 63 9.86 -14.34 -8.40
CA LYS A 63 10.72 -13.49 -7.56
C LYS A 63 10.07 -12.15 -7.19
N ARG A 64 9.26 -11.58 -8.10
CA ARG A 64 8.51 -10.34 -7.88
C ARG A 64 7.30 -10.53 -6.96
N THR A 65 6.49 -11.55 -7.20
CA THR A 65 5.22 -11.76 -6.48
C THR A 65 5.39 -12.48 -5.16
N GLU A 66 6.57 -13.02 -4.86
CA GLU A 66 6.86 -13.75 -3.63
C GLU A 66 6.56 -12.93 -2.36
N THR A 67 6.82 -11.62 -2.39
CA THR A 67 6.48 -10.72 -1.28
C THR A 67 4.99 -10.73 -0.93
N MET A 68 4.10 -10.95 -1.90
CA MET A 68 2.65 -11.02 -1.64
C MET A 68 2.27 -12.19 -0.74
N PHE A 69 3.09 -13.24 -0.67
CA PHE A 69 2.86 -14.43 0.17
C PHE A 69 3.40 -14.27 1.61
N ALA A 70 3.90 -13.08 1.96
CA ALA A 70 4.32 -12.77 3.33
C ALA A 70 3.11 -12.57 4.25
N THR A 71 3.37 -12.47 5.57
CA THR A 71 2.32 -12.12 6.54
C THR A 71 1.81 -10.69 6.34
N GLY A 72 0.53 -10.47 6.66
CA GLY A 72 -0.11 -9.15 6.66
C GLY A 72 0.71 -8.04 7.34
N GLY A 73 0.69 -6.85 6.75
CA GLY A 73 1.49 -5.70 7.15
C GLY A 73 2.88 -5.67 6.53
N THR A 74 3.14 -6.52 5.53
CA THR A 74 4.34 -6.47 4.68
C THR A 74 4.08 -5.56 3.48
N VAL A 75 5.05 -4.71 3.14
CA VAL A 75 4.94 -3.83 1.97
C VAL A 75 5.31 -4.59 0.70
N TYR A 76 4.49 -4.47 -0.32
CA TYR A 76 4.77 -4.94 -1.68
C TYR A 76 4.77 -3.75 -2.64
N ILE A 77 5.97 -3.36 -3.07
CA ILE A 77 6.17 -2.32 -4.08
C ILE A 77 6.70 -2.97 -5.34
N PHE A 78 6.10 -2.64 -6.49
CA PHE A 78 6.62 -3.06 -7.78
C PHE A 78 6.70 -1.89 -8.76
N PHE A 79 7.59 -2.03 -9.74
CA PHE A 79 7.81 -1.06 -10.80
C PHE A 79 6.94 -1.39 -12.02
N ILE A 80 6.24 -0.40 -12.54
CA ILE A 80 5.30 -0.51 -13.68
C ILE A 80 5.65 0.50 -14.76
N TYR A 81 5.40 0.13 -16.02
CA TYR A 81 5.64 0.93 -17.23
C TYR A 81 7.09 1.45 -17.40
N GLY A 82 8.05 0.91 -16.66
CA GLY A 82 9.43 1.40 -16.71
C GLY A 82 9.64 2.77 -16.06
N MET A 83 8.67 3.31 -15.31
CA MET A 83 8.77 4.67 -14.76
C MET A 83 8.04 4.92 -13.44
N TYR A 84 7.08 4.07 -13.02
CA TYR A 84 6.28 4.30 -11.81
C TYR A 84 6.36 3.16 -10.82
N PHE A 85 6.09 3.46 -9.55
CA PHE A 85 5.95 2.47 -8.49
C PHE A 85 4.50 2.37 -8.02
N GLN A 86 4.10 1.18 -7.58
CA GLN A 86 2.79 0.94 -6.97
C GLN A 86 2.99 0.43 -5.54
N PHE A 87 2.39 1.10 -4.55
CA PHE A 87 2.54 0.78 -3.14
C PHE A 87 1.37 -0.05 -2.63
N ASN A 88 1.64 -1.31 -2.30
CA ASN A 88 0.67 -2.23 -1.73
C ASN A 88 1.06 -2.63 -0.32
N VAL A 89 0.06 -2.97 0.49
CA VAL A 89 0.25 -3.64 1.78
C VAL A 89 -0.38 -5.02 1.69
N VAL A 90 0.41 -6.06 1.95
CA VAL A 90 -0.06 -7.44 2.07
C VAL A 90 -0.99 -7.54 3.27
N VAL A 91 -2.07 -8.29 3.14
CA VAL A 91 -3.08 -8.48 4.20
C VAL A 91 -3.44 -9.95 4.33
N GLY A 92 -3.95 -10.32 5.50
CA GLY A 92 -4.30 -11.69 5.83
C GLY A 92 -3.12 -12.55 6.29
N GLU A 93 -3.32 -13.86 6.18
CA GLU A 93 -2.38 -14.87 6.64
C GLU A 93 -1.21 -15.05 5.67
N LYS A 94 -0.11 -15.62 6.19
CA LYS A 94 1.03 -15.98 5.35
C LYS A 94 0.58 -16.99 4.27
N ASP A 95 1.18 -16.88 3.09
CA ASP A 95 0.89 -17.71 1.91
C ASP A 95 -0.51 -17.52 1.30
N VAL A 96 -1.32 -16.58 1.83
CA VAL A 96 -2.56 -16.10 1.20
C VAL A 96 -2.28 -14.73 0.56
N PRO A 97 -2.11 -14.63 -0.78
CA PRO A 97 -1.50 -13.46 -1.41
C PRO A 97 -2.47 -12.30 -1.62
N HIS A 98 -3.18 -11.89 -0.57
CA HIS A 98 -4.09 -10.75 -0.61
C HIS A 98 -3.32 -9.46 -0.35
N ALA A 99 -3.74 -8.38 -1.02
CA ALA A 99 -3.10 -7.08 -0.84
C ALA A 99 -4.08 -5.93 -1.02
N VAL A 100 -3.74 -4.78 -0.47
CA VAL A 100 -4.43 -3.51 -0.69
C VAL A 100 -3.45 -2.53 -1.33
N LEU A 101 -3.77 -2.04 -2.51
CA LEU A 101 -3.09 -0.94 -3.18
C LEU A 101 -3.58 0.39 -2.59
N ILE A 102 -2.66 1.29 -2.26
CA ILE A 102 -2.99 2.68 -1.93
C ILE A 102 -2.94 3.49 -3.23
N ARG A 103 -4.09 4.01 -3.65
CA ARG A 103 -4.22 4.70 -4.93
C ARG A 103 -4.09 6.20 -4.80
N ALA A 104 -4.60 6.77 -3.72
CA ALA A 104 -4.53 8.20 -3.46
C ALA A 104 -4.42 8.51 -1.96
N VAL A 105 -3.75 9.63 -1.68
CA VAL A 105 -3.73 10.25 -0.36
C VAL A 105 -4.07 11.73 -0.47
N GLU A 106 -4.79 12.24 0.53
CA GLU A 106 -4.93 13.68 0.78
C GLU A 106 -3.71 14.16 1.60
N PRO A 107 -2.85 15.04 1.05
CA PRO A 107 -1.65 15.52 1.77
C PRO A 107 -2.00 16.26 3.07
N ILE A 108 -1.29 15.97 4.17
CA ILE A 108 -1.49 16.63 5.48
C ILE A 108 -0.24 17.39 5.91
N GLU A 109 0.95 16.81 5.77
CA GLU A 109 2.19 17.39 6.32
C GLU A 109 3.32 17.40 5.29
N ASN A 110 4.07 18.51 5.28
CA ASN A 110 5.21 18.75 4.38
C ASN A 110 4.83 18.64 2.89
N ILE A 111 3.74 19.31 2.51
CA ILE A 111 3.20 19.34 1.15
C ILE A 111 4.22 19.91 0.15
N GLU A 112 4.98 20.95 0.53
CA GLU A 112 6.02 21.50 -0.36
C GLU A 112 7.11 20.47 -0.71
N LEU A 113 7.52 19.65 0.25
CA LEU A 113 8.46 18.56 -0.01
C LEU A 113 7.85 17.47 -0.90
N MET A 114 6.55 17.20 -0.77
CA MET A 114 5.85 16.31 -1.71
C MET A 114 5.86 16.88 -3.13
N ARG A 115 5.63 18.19 -3.29
CA ARG A 115 5.70 18.88 -4.59
C ARG A 115 7.10 18.80 -5.19
N GLU A 116 8.13 19.11 -4.40
CA GLU A 116 9.52 19.00 -4.83
C GLU A 116 9.85 17.59 -5.34
N ARG A 117 9.49 16.55 -4.58
CA ARG A 117 9.71 15.14 -4.94
C ARG A 117 8.93 14.71 -6.20
N ARG A 118 7.79 15.35 -6.47
CA ARG A 118 7.00 15.16 -7.69
C ARG A 118 7.57 15.90 -8.91
N GLY A 119 8.54 16.78 -8.71
CA GLY A 119 9.17 17.55 -9.79
C GLY A 119 8.18 18.52 -10.46
N ALA A 120 8.20 18.58 -11.79
CA ALA A 120 7.39 19.53 -12.57
C ALA A 120 5.89 19.16 -12.70
N MET A 121 5.41 18.14 -11.97
CA MET A 121 4.00 17.75 -12.01
C MET A 121 3.13 18.78 -11.29
N LYS A 122 2.02 19.19 -11.91
CA LYS A 122 1.07 20.16 -11.33
C LYS A 122 0.22 19.52 -10.24
N ASP A 123 -0.26 20.34 -9.31
CA ASP A 123 -1.38 19.98 -8.45
C ASP A 123 -2.65 19.97 -9.30
N THR A 124 -3.38 18.86 -9.29
CA THR A 124 -4.60 18.62 -10.08
C THR A 124 -5.69 18.12 -9.16
#